data_AF-A0A5J4YIF4-F1
#
_entry.id   AF-A0A5J4YIF4-F1
#
_cell.length_a   1.000
_cell.length_b   1.000
_cell.length_c   1.000
_cell.angle_alpha   90.00
_cell.angle_beta   90.00
_cell.angle_gamma   90.00
#
_symmetry.space_group_name_H-M   'P 1'
#
loop_
_entity.id
_entity.type
_entity.pdbx_description
1 polymer ?
#
loop_
_entity_poly.entity_id
_entity_poly.type
_entity_poly.pdbx_seq_one_letter_code
_entity_poly.pdbx_strand_id
1 'polypeptide(L)'
;MGEVGRGQVVDDLVPIRLDITVDGVRYVDAFSWGFEGDDRVTPEAFAKLLVRDENLSDAFGPRIALAIKQQLHDFVPFDFDRAQELVSGAGGRLGAAITNHAGAAKKGRGDPDTLHDAGASDTQLDQLALPRQENVQVVSIDLRMGRIILRDQFEWDILNHENCPESFATQLCADLGLPSEYVSNMACGLREQLYSLRFSPDGLRHSTYARDLDTTGVLRSLADTANWQPTVECLSKEDVERVERREIREARLNRRNRGRSDFDASPRFLAAGLGGTDSIAARMAGLRRPTPGDSDPDEPSSSRRSRKRRH
;
A
#
# COMPACT_ATOMS: atom_id res chain seq x y z
N MET A 1 -21.36 -28.78 -18.83
CA MET A 1 -21.29 -27.99 -17.59
C MET A 1 -19.81 -27.73 -17.35
N GLY A 2 -19.37 -26.51 -17.66
CA GLY A 2 -17.96 -26.13 -17.53
C GLY A 2 -17.61 -25.99 -16.07
N GLU A 3 -16.47 -26.58 -15.68
CA GLU A 3 -15.85 -26.30 -14.40
C GLU A 3 -15.60 -24.79 -14.30
N VAL A 4 -16.23 -24.17 -13.31
CA VAL A 4 -15.95 -22.78 -12.93
C VAL A 4 -14.52 -22.78 -12.42
N GLY A 5 -13.60 -22.26 -13.25
CA GLY A 5 -12.20 -22.09 -12.89
C GLY A 5 -12.11 -21.38 -11.54
N ARG A 6 -11.29 -21.95 -10.66
CA ARG A 6 -10.96 -21.42 -9.33
C ARG A 6 -10.77 -19.91 -9.43
N GLY A 7 -11.44 -19.17 -8.55
CA GLY A 7 -11.38 -17.71 -8.47
C GLY A 7 -9.94 -17.24 -8.60
N GLN A 8 -9.69 -16.47 -9.64
CA GLN A 8 -8.39 -15.88 -9.94
C GLN A 8 -7.98 -15.07 -8.70
N VAL A 9 -6.86 -15.45 -8.09
CA VAL A 9 -6.31 -14.76 -6.93
C VAL A 9 -5.99 -13.34 -7.37
N VAL A 10 -6.78 -12.36 -6.89
CA VAL A 10 -6.73 -10.95 -7.32
C VAL A 10 -5.47 -10.24 -6.81
N ASP A 11 -4.63 -10.94 -6.06
CA ASP A 11 -3.41 -10.39 -5.46
C ASP A 11 -2.10 -10.77 -6.14
N ASP A 12 -2.19 -11.43 -7.30
CA ASP A 12 -1.04 -11.65 -8.19
C ASP A 12 -0.73 -10.43 -9.06
N LEU A 13 -1.17 -9.22 -8.68
CA LEU A 13 -0.90 -8.00 -9.43
C LEU A 13 0.24 -7.21 -8.79
N VAL A 14 1.33 -7.06 -9.54
CA VAL A 14 2.49 -6.25 -9.19
C VAL A 14 2.22 -4.79 -9.57
N PRO A 15 2.26 -3.83 -8.63
CA PRO A 15 2.24 -2.42 -8.98
C PRO A 15 3.55 -2.06 -9.71
N ILE A 16 3.43 -1.52 -10.92
CA ILE A 16 4.54 -1.06 -11.74
C ILE A 16 4.51 0.46 -11.83
N ARG A 17 5.65 1.08 -11.50
CA ARG A 17 5.90 2.50 -11.76
C ARG A 17 7.00 2.70 -12.78
N LEU A 18 6.76 3.61 -13.72
CA LEU A 18 7.74 4.08 -14.67
C LEU A 18 8.07 5.55 -14.37
N ASP A 19 9.35 5.86 -14.24
CA ASP A 19 9.88 7.23 -14.23
C ASP A 19 11.19 7.21 -15.02
N ILE A 20 11.06 7.33 -16.34
CA ILE A 20 12.15 7.11 -17.30
C ILE A 20 12.44 8.43 -18.01
N THR A 21 13.72 8.80 -18.06
CA THR A 21 14.17 9.97 -18.82
C THR A 21 15.12 9.55 -19.93
N VAL A 22 14.82 9.94 -21.17
CA VAL A 22 15.65 9.70 -22.36
C VAL A 22 15.68 11.00 -23.18
N ASP A 23 16.88 11.45 -23.56
CA ASP A 23 17.10 12.64 -24.39
C ASP A 23 16.37 13.91 -23.92
N GLY A 24 16.25 14.07 -22.59
CA GLY A 24 15.59 15.22 -21.97
C GLY A 24 14.05 15.11 -21.87
N VAL A 25 13.45 14.08 -22.45
CA VAL A 25 12.03 13.74 -22.28
C VAL A 25 11.87 12.80 -21.09
N ARG A 26 10.93 13.09 -20.20
CA ARG A 26 10.59 12.24 -19.04
C ARG A 26 9.21 11.64 -19.26
N TYR A 27 9.12 10.32 -19.19
CA TYR A 27 7.88 9.56 -19.22
C TYR A 27 7.60 9.02 -17.81
N VAL A 28 6.38 9.25 -17.32
CA VAL A 28 5.93 8.78 -16.00
C VAL A 28 4.59 8.08 -16.14
N ASP A 29 4.47 6.90 -15.56
CA ASP A 29 3.27 6.07 -15.67
C ASP A 29 3.16 5.12 -14.47
N ALA A 30 1.94 4.65 -14.21
CA ALA A 30 1.63 3.70 -13.14
C ALA A 30 0.49 2.76 -13.55
N PHE A 31 0.75 1.45 -13.46
CA PHE A 31 -0.19 0.38 -13.80
C PHE A 31 0.08 -0.88 -12.96
N SER A 32 -0.77 -1.89 -13.09
CA SER A 32 -0.60 -3.20 -12.45
C SER A 32 -0.21 -4.26 -13.49
N TRP A 33 0.67 -5.19 -13.13
CA TRP A 33 1.13 -6.27 -14.00
C TRP A 33 0.85 -7.64 -13.38
N GLY A 34 0.36 -8.62 -14.15
CA GLY A 34 0.12 -9.98 -13.67
C GLY A 34 1.42 -10.73 -13.36
N PHE A 35 1.58 -11.20 -12.12
CA PHE A 35 2.74 -11.90 -11.61
C PHE A 35 2.84 -13.35 -12.11
N GLU A 36 1.71 -14.07 -12.16
CA GLU A 36 1.64 -15.45 -12.64
C GLU A 36 0.73 -15.61 -13.87
N GLY A 37 1.14 -16.51 -14.78
CA GLY A 37 0.20 -17.24 -15.64
C GLY A 37 -0.16 -16.63 -17.00
N ASP A 38 0.33 -15.44 -17.37
CA ASP A 38 0.08 -14.92 -18.72
C ASP A 38 1.33 -14.38 -19.44
N ASP A 39 2.17 -15.30 -19.94
CA ASP A 39 3.27 -15.00 -20.86
C ASP A 39 2.81 -14.47 -22.24
N ARG A 40 1.51 -14.22 -22.44
CA ARG A 40 1.00 -13.67 -23.71
C ARG A 40 1.59 -12.31 -24.05
N VAL A 41 1.97 -11.52 -23.06
CA VAL A 41 2.58 -10.20 -23.27
C VAL A 41 3.88 -10.09 -22.49
N THR A 42 5.00 -10.07 -23.21
CA THR A 42 6.30 -9.82 -22.60
C THR A 42 6.47 -8.33 -22.29
N PRO A 43 7.27 -7.95 -21.27
CA PRO A 43 7.62 -6.55 -21.02
C PRO A 43 8.17 -5.84 -22.26
N GLU A 44 8.92 -6.54 -23.12
CA GLU A 44 9.38 -6.02 -24.41
C GLU A 44 8.23 -5.72 -25.38
N ALA A 45 7.27 -6.63 -25.51
CA ALA A 45 6.12 -6.44 -26.40
C ALA A 45 5.25 -5.26 -25.93
N PHE A 46 4.99 -5.19 -24.62
CA PHE A 46 4.30 -4.07 -23.99
C PHE A 46 5.05 -2.75 -24.23
N ALA A 47 6.36 -2.70 -23.95
CA ALA A 47 7.17 -1.49 -24.13
C ALA A 47 7.14 -0.99 -25.58
N LYS A 48 7.15 -1.88 -26.57
CA LYS A 48 7.05 -1.50 -27.99
C LYS A 48 5.70 -0.87 -28.32
N LEU A 49 4.61 -1.43 -27.81
CA LEU A 49 3.27 -0.86 -28.00
C LEU A 49 3.17 0.51 -27.33
N LEU A 50 3.65 0.61 -26.08
CA LEU A 50 3.62 1.87 -25.34
C LEU A 50 4.42 2.98 -26.03
N VAL A 51 5.63 2.68 -26.52
CA VAL A 51 6.43 3.64 -27.28
C VAL A 51 5.70 4.14 -28.53
N ARG A 52 5.01 3.23 -29.24
CA ARG A 52 4.23 3.58 -30.42
C ARG A 52 3.02 4.44 -30.07
N ASP A 53 2.25 4.04 -29.05
CA ASP A 53 0.97 4.65 -28.70
C ASP A 53 1.18 6.05 -28.11
N GLU A 54 2.23 6.22 -27.30
CA GLU A 54 2.62 7.50 -26.69
C GLU A 54 3.55 8.34 -27.58
N ASN A 55 3.86 7.86 -28.79
CA ASN A 55 4.75 8.52 -29.76
C ASN A 55 6.11 8.93 -29.13
N LEU A 56 6.70 8.01 -28.37
CA LEU A 56 8.00 8.17 -27.72
C LEU A 56 9.14 7.77 -28.66
N SER A 57 10.36 8.18 -28.34
CA SER A 57 11.56 7.69 -29.01
C SER A 57 11.76 6.19 -28.77
N ASP A 58 12.21 5.44 -29.78
CA ASP A 58 12.52 4.01 -29.69
C ASP A 58 13.51 3.67 -28.55
N ALA A 59 14.33 4.64 -28.15
CA ALA A 59 15.27 4.50 -27.03
C ALA A 59 14.58 4.29 -25.66
N PHE A 60 13.29 4.62 -25.52
CA PHE A 60 12.51 4.30 -24.31
C PHE A 60 12.21 2.81 -24.17
N GLY A 61 12.01 2.08 -25.26
CA GLY A 61 11.54 0.69 -25.24
C GLY A 61 12.39 -0.24 -24.35
N PRO A 62 13.73 -0.31 -24.54
CA PRO A 62 14.59 -1.12 -23.69
C PRO A 62 14.60 -0.69 -22.22
N ARG A 63 14.42 0.61 -21.94
CA ARG A 63 14.40 1.15 -20.57
C ARG A 63 13.10 0.78 -19.85
N ILE A 64 11.97 0.87 -20.54
CA ILE A 64 10.65 0.48 -20.02
C ILE A 64 10.65 -1.02 -19.71
N ALA A 65 11.03 -1.85 -20.68
CA ALA A 65 11.04 -3.31 -20.49
C ALA A 65 11.94 -3.72 -19.33
N LEU A 66 13.13 -3.12 -19.20
CA LEU A 66 14.04 -3.38 -18.09
C LEU A 66 13.44 -2.96 -16.74
N ALA A 67 12.81 -1.78 -16.66
CA ALA A 67 12.19 -1.28 -15.43
C ALA A 67 11.04 -2.17 -14.96
N ILE A 68 10.23 -2.69 -15.89
CA ILE A 68 9.17 -3.66 -15.58
C ILE A 68 9.80 -4.95 -15.04
N LYS A 69 10.77 -5.53 -15.77
CA LYS A 69 11.43 -6.78 -15.38
C LYS A 69 12.09 -6.71 -14.02
N GLN A 70 12.72 -5.58 -13.69
CA GLN A 70 13.33 -5.37 -12.37
C GLN A 70 12.28 -5.37 -11.26
N GLN A 71 11.16 -4.66 -11.44
CA GLN A 71 10.08 -4.63 -10.46
C GLN A 71 9.43 -6.01 -10.27
N LEU A 72 9.25 -6.77 -11.36
CA LEU A 72 8.75 -8.14 -11.29
C LEU A 72 9.72 -9.09 -10.58
N HIS A 73 11.02 -8.95 -10.84
CA HIS A 73 12.06 -9.75 -10.18
C HIS A 73 12.13 -9.48 -8.67
N ASP A 74 11.96 -8.22 -8.27
CA ASP A 74 12.06 -7.81 -6.88
C ASP A 74 10.74 -8.00 -6.10
N PHE A 75 9.64 -8.30 -6.79
CA PHE A 75 8.33 -8.51 -6.16
C PHE A 75 8.26 -9.85 -5.45
N VAL A 76 7.78 -9.82 -4.20
CA VAL A 76 7.52 -11.01 -3.40
C VAL A 76 6.01 -11.12 -3.18
N PRO A 77 5.33 -12.16 -3.70
CA PRO A 77 3.92 -12.36 -3.44
C PRO A 77 3.63 -12.46 -1.94
N PHE A 78 2.48 -11.93 -1.54
CA PHE A 78 2.03 -12.02 -0.17
C PHE A 78 1.30 -13.34 0.07
N ASP A 79 1.78 -14.11 1.03
CA ASP A 79 1.17 -15.38 1.45
C ASP A 79 0.15 -15.11 2.56
N PHE A 80 -1.13 -15.08 2.19
CA PHE A 80 -2.24 -14.81 3.10
C PHE A 80 -2.41 -15.88 4.18
N ASP A 81 -2.28 -17.15 3.81
CA ASP A 81 -2.49 -18.27 4.73
C ASP A 81 -1.42 -18.25 5.82
N ARG A 82 -0.15 -18.09 5.42
CA ARG A 82 0.97 -17.97 6.36
C ARG A 82 0.87 -16.72 7.23
N ALA A 83 0.40 -15.61 6.67
CA ALA A 83 0.16 -14.40 7.43
C ALA A 83 -0.89 -14.61 8.52
N GLN A 84 -2.03 -15.24 8.20
CA GLN A 84 -3.09 -15.52 9.17
C GLN A 84 -2.61 -16.41 10.33
N GLU A 85 -1.78 -17.42 10.06
CA GLU A 85 -1.16 -18.26 11.10
C GLU A 85 -0.28 -17.47 12.07
N LEU A 86 0.50 -16.51 11.54
CA LEU A 86 1.39 -15.66 12.33
C LEU A 86 0.61 -14.72 13.26
N VAL A 87 -0.49 -14.14 12.78
CA VAL A 87 -1.33 -13.26 13.59
C VAL A 87 -2.12 -14.08 14.62
N SER A 88 -2.52 -15.32 14.29
CA SER A 88 -3.40 -16.16 15.13
C SER A 88 -2.68 -16.75 16.35
N GLY A 89 -1.37 -16.54 16.48
CA GLY A 89 -0.56 -17.04 17.60
C GLY A 89 -0.42 -18.57 17.65
N ALA A 90 -0.99 -19.29 16.67
CA ALA A 90 -0.87 -20.74 16.55
C ALA A 90 0.57 -21.19 16.17
N GLY A 91 1.38 -20.28 15.61
CA GLY A 91 2.78 -20.50 15.23
C GLY A 91 3.79 -20.38 16.38
N GLY A 92 3.49 -20.93 17.55
CA GLY A 92 4.42 -21.00 18.67
C GLY A 92 5.70 -21.75 18.28
N ARG A 93 6.80 -21.00 18.09
CA ARG A 93 8.19 -21.42 17.78
C ARG A 93 8.56 -21.57 16.29
N LEU A 94 8.63 -20.45 15.56
CA LEU A 94 9.61 -20.33 14.46
C LEU A 94 10.08 -18.89 14.24
N GLY A 95 10.52 -18.24 15.31
CA GLY A 95 11.31 -17.01 15.20
C GLY A 95 12.76 -17.35 14.82
N ALA A 96 13.02 -17.65 13.55
CA ALA A 96 14.30 -17.51 12.83
C ALA A 96 14.28 -18.33 11.53
N ALA A 97 13.69 -17.79 10.46
CA ALA A 97 13.96 -18.26 9.10
C ALA A 97 13.53 -17.19 8.08
N ILE A 98 14.26 -16.08 8.04
CA ILE A 98 14.36 -15.30 6.81
C ILE A 98 15.58 -15.85 6.07
N THR A 99 15.38 -16.19 4.81
CA THR A 99 16.31 -16.76 3.82
C THR A 99 16.40 -18.29 3.76
N ASN A 100 16.28 -18.75 2.51
CA ASN A 100 16.49 -20.10 1.97
C ASN A 100 15.27 -21.03 2.02
N HIS A 101 14.74 -21.38 0.85
CA HIS A 101 14.64 -22.78 0.43
C HIS A 101 14.35 -22.88 -1.08
N ALA A 102 15.40 -23.18 -1.85
CA ALA A 102 15.27 -23.96 -3.09
C ALA A 102 15.24 -25.45 -2.69
N GLY A 103 14.33 -26.20 -3.29
CA GLY A 103 13.83 -27.47 -2.77
C GLY A 103 14.67 -28.72 -3.01
N ALA A 104 14.15 -29.84 -2.51
CA ALA A 104 14.22 -31.16 -3.16
C ALA A 104 13.31 -32.15 -2.42
N ALA A 105 12.29 -32.64 -3.12
CA ALA A 105 11.43 -33.73 -2.71
C ALA A 105 12.15 -35.09 -2.70
N LYS A 106 11.66 -36.04 -1.88
CA LYS A 106 11.63 -37.48 -2.18
C LYS A 106 10.66 -38.25 -1.26
N LYS A 107 10.26 -39.43 -1.74
CA LYS A 107 8.93 -40.05 -1.71
C LYS A 107 8.94 -41.46 -1.06
N GLY A 108 7.81 -41.86 -0.44
CA GLY A 108 7.32 -43.24 -0.29
C GLY A 108 7.59 -43.93 1.06
N ARG A 109 6.79 -44.88 1.59
CA ARG A 109 5.68 -45.73 1.07
C ARG A 109 4.90 -46.38 2.25
N GLY A 110 3.59 -46.67 2.03
CA GLY A 110 2.76 -47.82 2.49
C GLY A 110 2.57 -48.06 4.01
N ASP A 111 1.43 -48.55 4.54
CA ASP A 111 0.23 -49.18 3.95
C ASP A 111 -0.91 -49.26 5.01
N PRO A 112 -2.14 -49.66 4.63
CA PRO A 112 -3.40 -49.29 5.26
C PRO A 112 -4.01 -50.40 6.14
N ASP A 113 -4.77 -50.02 7.17
CA ASP A 113 -5.99 -50.71 7.60
C ASP A 113 -6.53 -50.05 8.87
N THR A 114 -7.79 -49.62 8.86
CA THR A 114 -8.82 -49.89 9.87
C THR A 114 -10.03 -49.00 9.55
N LEU A 115 -11.08 -49.62 8.98
CA LEU A 115 -12.39 -49.03 8.80
C LEU A 115 -13.15 -49.06 10.14
N HIS A 116 -13.56 -47.91 10.64
CA HIS A 116 -14.72 -47.83 11.54
C HIS A 116 -15.69 -46.75 11.07
N ASP A 117 -16.86 -47.27 10.70
CA ASP A 117 -18.11 -46.62 10.40
C ASP A 117 -18.66 -45.96 11.67
N ALA A 118 -18.82 -44.64 11.63
CA ALA A 118 -19.70 -43.90 12.51
C ALA A 118 -20.21 -42.69 11.73
N GLY A 119 -21.44 -42.81 11.24
CA GLY A 119 -22.19 -41.71 10.64
C GLY A 119 -22.28 -40.53 11.62
N ALA A 120 -21.51 -39.49 11.34
CA ALA A 120 -21.67 -38.18 11.95
C ALA A 120 -22.51 -37.32 11.00
N SER A 121 -23.69 -36.93 11.49
CA SER A 121 -24.60 -35.98 10.86
C SER A 121 -23.90 -34.68 10.47
N ASP A 122 -24.08 -34.31 9.21
CA ASP A 122 -23.47 -33.19 8.47
C ASP A 122 -24.01 -31.80 8.89
N THR A 123 -24.22 -31.57 10.19
CA THR A 123 -24.94 -30.38 10.71
C THR A 123 -24.24 -29.69 11.88
N GLN A 124 -22.95 -29.99 12.12
CA GLN A 124 -22.22 -29.48 13.29
C GLN A 124 -20.82 -28.93 12.99
N LEU A 125 -20.43 -28.79 11.71
CA LEU A 125 -19.13 -28.23 11.32
C LEU A 125 -19.13 -26.69 11.16
N ASP A 126 -20.27 -26.02 11.35
CA ASP A 126 -20.40 -24.56 11.21
C ASP A 126 -20.01 -23.76 12.47
N GLN A 127 -19.60 -24.41 13.57
CA GLN A 127 -19.41 -23.78 14.89
C GLN A 127 -17.96 -23.75 15.43
N LEU A 128 -16.94 -24.02 14.60
CA LEU A 128 -15.53 -23.89 15.01
C LEU A 128 -14.66 -23.13 14.01
N ALA A 129 -15.24 -22.35 13.10
CA ALA A 129 -14.48 -21.32 12.42
C ALA A 129 -14.12 -20.27 13.46
N LEU A 130 -12.88 -20.33 13.99
CA LEU A 130 -12.31 -19.21 14.72
C LEU A 130 -12.56 -17.94 13.89
N PRO A 131 -12.99 -16.84 14.51
CA PRO A 131 -13.23 -15.60 13.76
C PRO A 131 -11.96 -15.29 12.96
N ARG A 132 -12.13 -15.06 11.65
CA ARG A 132 -11.02 -14.61 10.79
C ARG A 132 -10.36 -13.45 11.49
N GLN A 133 -9.06 -13.52 11.66
CA GLN A 133 -8.35 -12.47 12.36
C GLN A 133 -8.17 -11.29 11.41
N GLU A 134 -8.96 -10.25 11.65
CA GLU A 134 -8.92 -9.02 10.87
C GLU A 134 -7.62 -8.26 11.19
N ASN A 135 -7.02 -7.68 10.15
CA ASN A 135 -5.93 -6.71 10.34
C ASN A 135 -6.27 -5.44 9.58
N VAL A 136 -7.10 -4.61 10.22
CA VAL A 136 -7.55 -3.34 9.66
C VAL A 136 -6.43 -2.30 9.80
N GLN A 137 -6.00 -1.76 8.66
CA GLN A 137 -5.04 -0.69 8.56
C GLN A 137 -5.71 0.58 8.04
N VAL A 138 -5.21 1.73 8.47
CA VAL A 138 -5.58 3.00 7.83
C VAL A 138 -4.71 3.20 6.60
N VAL A 139 -5.34 3.26 5.42
CA VAL A 139 -4.69 3.58 4.15
C VAL A 139 -5.17 4.94 3.65
N SER A 140 -4.38 5.59 2.80
CA SER A 140 -4.70 6.93 2.31
C SER A 140 -4.46 7.06 0.82
N ILE A 141 -5.27 7.88 0.16
CA ILE A 141 -5.02 8.34 -1.21
C ILE A 141 -4.54 9.78 -1.12
N ASP A 142 -3.41 10.09 -1.76
CA ASP A 142 -2.97 11.45 -2.05
C ASP A 142 -2.50 11.48 -3.51
N LEU A 143 -3.44 11.73 -4.41
CA LEU A 143 -3.25 11.61 -5.86
C LEU A 143 -3.42 12.97 -6.53
N ARG A 144 -2.34 13.48 -7.13
CA ARG A 144 -2.38 14.64 -8.03
C ARG A 144 -2.29 14.18 -9.48
N MET A 145 -3.33 14.44 -10.26
CA MET A 145 -3.33 14.19 -11.70
C MET A 145 -3.87 15.41 -12.44
N GLY A 146 -3.01 15.99 -13.30
CA GLY A 146 -3.30 17.25 -13.97
C GLY A 146 -3.64 18.37 -12.98
N ARG A 147 -4.89 18.84 -13.02
CA ARG A 147 -5.41 19.90 -12.15
C ARG A 147 -6.13 19.39 -10.91
N ILE A 148 -6.38 18.09 -10.81
CA ILE A 148 -7.16 17.53 -9.70
C ILE A 148 -6.20 16.97 -8.66
N ILE A 149 -6.45 17.31 -7.39
CA ILE A 149 -5.89 16.62 -6.24
C ILE A 149 -7.02 15.88 -5.54
N LEU A 150 -6.91 14.57 -5.45
CA LEU A 150 -7.79 13.70 -4.67
C LEU A 150 -7.05 13.31 -3.38
N ARG A 151 -7.65 13.61 -2.22
CA ARG A 151 -7.19 13.09 -0.93
C ARG A 151 -8.28 12.34 -0.22
N ASP A 152 -7.97 11.15 0.28
CA ASP A 152 -8.90 10.32 1.04
C ASP A 152 -8.15 9.48 2.08
N GLN A 153 -8.86 9.01 3.11
CA GLN A 153 -8.37 8.09 4.10
C GLN A 153 -9.49 7.13 4.54
N PHE A 154 -9.19 5.84 4.52
CA PHE A 154 -10.15 4.78 4.84
C PHE A 154 -9.49 3.57 5.51
N GLU A 155 -10.33 2.75 6.12
CA GLU A 155 -9.95 1.51 6.78
C GLU A 155 -9.89 0.38 5.74
N TRP A 156 -8.84 -0.42 5.79
CA TRP A 156 -8.62 -1.54 4.88
C TRP A 156 -8.09 -2.75 5.63
N ASP A 157 -8.82 -3.86 5.56
CA ASP A 157 -8.31 -5.14 6.06
C ASP A 157 -7.28 -5.71 5.07
N ILE A 158 -6.01 -5.73 5.50
CA ILE A 158 -4.88 -6.16 4.65
C ILE A 158 -4.81 -7.68 4.48
N LEU A 159 -5.53 -8.44 5.32
CA LEU A 159 -5.57 -9.91 5.30
C LEU A 159 -6.84 -10.47 4.63
N ASN A 160 -7.79 -9.62 4.26
CA ASN A 160 -8.95 -10.03 3.48
C ASN A 160 -8.61 -10.05 1.98
N HIS A 161 -8.52 -11.25 1.41
CA HIS A 161 -8.23 -11.47 -0.01
C HIS A 161 -9.39 -11.09 -0.95
N GLU A 162 -10.61 -10.89 -0.42
CA GLU A 162 -11.75 -10.41 -1.20
C GLU A 162 -11.66 -8.90 -1.49
N ASN A 163 -10.82 -8.17 -0.76
CA ASN A 163 -10.59 -6.75 -0.97
C ASN A 163 -9.73 -6.51 -2.23
N CYS A 164 -10.28 -5.81 -3.22
CA CYS A 164 -9.62 -5.53 -4.50
C CYS A 164 -9.40 -4.01 -4.71
N PRO A 165 -8.13 -3.52 -4.74
CA PRO A 165 -7.82 -2.10 -4.96
C PRO A 165 -8.38 -1.54 -6.28
N GLU A 166 -8.38 -2.33 -7.36
CA GLU A 166 -8.92 -1.90 -8.66
C GLU A 166 -10.44 -1.68 -8.63
N SER A 167 -11.16 -2.61 -7.99
CA SER A 167 -12.62 -2.51 -7.85
C SER A 167 -13.00 -1.32 -6.97
N PHE A 168 -12.29 -1.14 -5.85
CA PHE A 168 -12.45 0.03 -4.98
C PHE A 168 -12.17 1.34 -5.74
N ALA A 169 -11.04 1.43 -6.43
CA ALA A 169 -10.65 2.63 -7.17
C ALA A 169 -11.64 2.97 -8.29
N THR A 170 -12.17 1.96 -8.97
CA THR A 170 -13.21 2.12 -10.00
C THR A 170 -14.49 2.70 -9.40
N GLN A 171 -14.95 2.14 -8.28
CA GLN A 171 -16.16 2.60 -7.60
C GLN A 171 -15.98 4.03 -7.07
N LEU A 172 -14.85 4.32 -6.41
CA LEU A 172 -14.56 5.66 -5.89
C LEU A 172 -14.51 6.71 -7.01
N CYS A 173 -13.93 6.38 -8.16
CA CYS A 173 -13.94 7.27 -9.31
C CYS A 173 -15.37 7.50 -9.84
N ALA A 174 -16.18 6.44 -9.92
CA ALA A 174 -17.58 6.55 -10.34
C ALA A 174 -18.40 7.45 -9.40
N ASP A 175 -18.23 7.27 -8.09
CA ASP A 175 -18.95 8.03 -7.06
C ASP A 175 -18.56 9.52 -7.05
N LEU A 176 -17.28 9.82 -7.29
CA LEU A 176 -16.77 11.19 -7.34
C LEU A 176 -16.90 11.87 -8.71
N GLY A 177 -17.38 11.14 -9.73
CA GLY A 177 -17.43 11.63 -11.11
C GLY A 177 -16.05 11.89 -11.71
N LEU A 178 -15.03 11.15 -11.26
CA LEU A 178 -13.68 11.23 -11.80
C LEU A 178 -13.52 10.33 -13.04
N PRO A 179 -12.72 10.75 -14.04
CA PRO A 179 -12.44 9.91 -15.20
C PRO A 179 -11.72 8.59 -14.82
N SER A 180 -11.83 7.57 -15.67
CA SER A 180 -11.23 6.27 -15.42
C SER A 180 -9.69 6.26 -15.43
N GLU A 181 -9.04 7.30 -15.97
CA GLU A 181 -7.57 7.46 -15.95
C GLU A 181 -6.99 7.53 -14.52
N TYR A 182 -7.81 7.89 -13.54
CA TYR A 182 -7.42 7.94 -12.12
C TYR A 182 -7.34 6.54 -11.49
N VAL A 183 -8.10 5.58 -12.02
CA VAL A 183 -8.24 4.23 -11.45
C VAL A 183 -6.89 3.53 -11.40
N SER A 184 -6.12 3.55 -12.48
CA SER A 184 -4.82 2.87 -12.56
C SER A 184 -3.82 3.43 -11.54
N ASN A 185 -3.71 4.75 -11.47
CA ASN A 185 -2.79 5.42 -10.56
C ASN A 185 -3.17 5.21 -9.08
N MET A 186 -4.47 5.25 -8.80
CA MET A 186 -5.01 5.00 -7.46
C MET A 186 -4.81 3.55 -7.03
N ALA A 187 -5.20 2.58 -7.87
CA ALA A 187 -5.04 1.15 -7.57
C ALA A 187 -3.57 0.78 -7.37
N CYS A 188 -2.68 1.26 -8.25
CA CYS A 188 -1.23 1.06 -8.13
C CYS A 188 -0.69 1.65 -6.80
N GLY A 189 -1.06 2.89 -6.46
CA GLY A 189 -0.66 3.53 -5.20
C GLY A 189 -1.22 2.84 -3.94
N LEU A 190 -2.42 2.26 -4.02
CA LEU A 190 -2.98 1.45 -2.93
C LEU A 190 -2.23 0.13 -2.79
N ARG A 191 -1.97 -0.59 -3.89
CA ARG A 191 -1.18 -1.84 -3.84
C ARG A 191 0.19 -1.65 -3.22
N GLU A 192 0.87 -0.55 -3.51
CA GLU A 192 2.17 -0.23 -2.90
C GLU A 192 2.09 -0.01 -1.38
N GLN A 193 1.04 0.69 -0.93
CA GLN A 193 0.80 0.88 0.50
C GLN A 193 0.49 -0.46 1.18
N LEU A 194 -0.37 -1.28 0.57
CA LEU A 194 -0.72 -2.61 1.09
C LEU A 194 0.49 -3.53 1.14
N TYR A 195 1.32 -3.55 0.08
CA TYR A 195 2.58 -4.28 0.06
C TYR A 195 3.48 -3.85 1.22
N SER A 196 3.67 -2.55 1.39
CA SER A 196 4.51 -2.02 2.47
C SER A 196 3.99 -2.40 3.87
N LEU A 197 2.68 -2.35 4.09
CA LEU A 197 2.05 -2.74 5.35
C LEU A 197 2.18 -4.24 5.64
N ARG A 198 2.01 -5.07 4.62
CA ARG A 198 2.08 -6.54 4.70
C ARG A 198 3.49 -7.06 5.00
N PHE A 199 4.51 -6.39 4.49
CA PHE A 199 5.91 -6.75 4.73
C PHE A 199 6.54 -5.99 5.91
N SER A 200 5.83 -5.01 6.48
CA SER A 200 6.23 -4.36 7.72
C SER A 200 5.90 -5.26 8.93
N PRO A 201 6.87 -5.56 9.82
CA PRO A 201 6.61 -6.32 11.04
C PRO A 201 5.51 -5.71 11.91
N ASP A 202 5.44 -4.38 11.96
CA ASP A 202 4.42 -3.67 12.74
C ASP A 202 3.06 -3.72 12.04
N GLY A 203 3.03 -3.53 10.72
CA GLY A 203 1.78 -3.55 9.95
C GLY A 203 1.09 -4.92 9.99
N LEU A 204 1.86 -6.00 9.92
CA LEU A 204 1.29 -7.35 9.97
C LEU A 204 0.83 -7.77 11.38
N ARG A 205 1.45 -7.23 12.43
CA ARG A 205 1.18 -7.64 13.83
C ARG A 205 0.18 -6.76 14.55
N HIS A 206 0.05 -5.50 14.16
CA HIS A 206 -0.77 -4.52 14.87
C HIS A 206 -1.72 -3.83 13.89
N SER A 207 -3.02 -4.03 14.10
CA SER A 207 -4.03 -3.18 13.49
C SER A 207 -3.84 -1.74 13.97
N THR A 208 -3.62 -0.80 13.04
CA THR A 208 -3.52 0.63 13.37
C THR A 208 -4.87 1.23 13.75
N TYR A 209 -5.95 0.52 13.43
CA TYR A 209 -7.31 0.95 13.70
C TYR A 209 -8.15 -0.21 14.23
N ALA A 210 -7.75 -0.76 15.36
CA ALA A 210 -8.61 -1.62 16.16
C ALA A 210 -9.65 -0.73 16.87
N ARG A 211 -10.66 -0.26 16.12
CA ARG A 211 -11.86 0.24 16.79
C ARG A 211 -12.48 -0.96 17.47
N ASP A 212 -12.55 -0.92 18.79
CA ASP A 212 -13.30 -1.91 19.54
C ASP A 212 -14.78 -1.71 19.19
N LEU A 213 -15.26 -2.47 18.21
CA LEU A 213 -16.62 -2.37 17.68
C LEU A 213 -17.65 -2.66 18.78
N ASP A 214 -17.26 -3.45 19.79
CA ASP A 214 -18.09 -3.79 20.94
C ASP A 214 -18.37 -2.57 21.83
N THR A 215 -17.44 -1.60 21.90
CA THR A 215 -17.61 -0.36 22.69
C THR A 215 -17.94 0.87 21.86
N THR A 216 -17.55 0.93 20.57
CA THR A 216 -17.67 2.15 19.74
C THR A 216 -18.85 2.14 18.78
N GLY A 217 -19.48 0.98 18.57
CA GLY A 217 -20.56 0.81 17.60
C GLY A 217 -20.07 0.90 16.14
N VAL A 218 -20.94 0.50 15.21
CA VAL A 218 -20.61 0.43 13.77
C VAL A 218 -20.41 1.82 13.15
N LEU A 219 -21.08 2.84 13.68
CA LEU A 219 -21.07 4.19 13.12
C LEU A 219 -19.86 4.98 13.61
N ARG A 220 -19.17 5.64 12.67
CA ARG A 220 -18.15 6.65 13.01
C ARG A 220 -18.80 7.87 13.65
N SER A 221 -18.11 8.49 14.61
CA SER A 221 -18.57 9.75 15.20
C SER A 221 -18.66 10.85 14.13
N LEU A 222 -19.66 11.73 14.21
CA LEU A 222 -19.83 12.82 13.25
C LEU A 222 -18.62 13.76 13.21
N ALA A 223 -17.93 13.94 14.34
CA ALA A 223 -16.73 14.76 14.43
C ALA A 223 -15.57 14.15 13.63
N ASP A 224 -15.44 12.83 13.64
CA ASP A 224 -14.39 12.13 12.90
C ASP A 224 -14.73 12.03 11.42
N THR A 225 -16.00 11.91 11.02
CA THR A 225 -16.41 11.72 9.62
C THR A 225 -15.81 12.75 8.65
N ALA A 226 -15.62 13.99 9.08
CA ALA A 226 -15.00 15.03 8.24
C ALA A 226 -13.56 14.71 7.80
N ASN A 227 -12.83 13.89 8.57
CA ASN A 227 -11.45 13.47 8.28
C ASN A 227 -11.37 12.16 7.47
N TRP A 228 -12.50 11.49 7.26
CA TRP A 228 -12.61 10.18 6.61
C TRP A 228 -13.47 10.22 5.35
N GLN A 229 -13.62 11.42 4.77
CA GLN A 229 -14.31 11.63 3.51
C GLN A 229 -13.30 11.97 2.42
N PRO A 230 -13.55 11.55 1.17
CA PRO A 230 -12.74 11.97 0.04
C PRO A 230 -12.89 13.48 -0.19
N THR A 231 -11.79 14.12 -0.54
CA THR A 231 -11.73 15.53 -0.92
C THR A 231 -11.15 15.67 -2.32
N VAL A 232 -11.85 16.39 -3.18
CA VAL A 232 -11.44 16.66 -4.57
C VAL A 232 -11.20 18.16 -4.71
N GLU A 233 -9.94 18.54 -4.91
CA GLU A 233 -9.50 19.92 -5.07
C GLU A 233 -9.10 20.17 -6.53
N CYS A 234 -9.63 21.24 -7.13
CA CYS A 234 -9.30 21.67 -8.48
C CYS A 234 -8.34 22.86 -8.45
N LEU A 235 -7.12 22.64 -8.93
CA LEU A 235 -6.08 23.66 -9.05
C LEU A 235 -6.26 24.55 -10.27
N SER A 236 -5.86 25.81 -10.13
CA SER A 236 -5.67 26.70 -11.28
C SER A 236 -4.44 26.29 -12.10
N LYS A 237 -4.36 26.74 -13.36
CA LYS A 237 -3.16 26.48 -14.20
C LYS A 237 -1.89 27.05 -13.56
N GLU A 238 -1.98 28.22 -12.94
CA GLU A 238 -0.86 28.85 -12.25
C GLU A 238 -0.41 28.07 -11.01
N ASP A 239 -1.36 27.51 -10.26
CA ASP A 239 -1.06 26.63 -9.12
C ASP A 239 -0.36 25.36 -9.57
N VAL A 240 -0.83 24.74 -10.66
CA VAL A 240 -0.19 23.54 -11.23
C VAL A 240 1.26 23.84 -11.61
N GLU A 241 1.51 24.91 -12.36
CA GLU A 241 2.89 25.29 -12.73
C GLU A 241 3.76 25.58 -11.50
N ARG A 242 3.21 26.24 -10.48
CA ARG A 242 3.93 26.50 -9.23
C ARG A 242 4.30 25.21 -8.50
N VAL A 243 3.38 24.25 -8.43
CA VAL A 243 3.59 22.94 -7.80
C VAL A 243 4.64 22.15 -8.58
N GLU A 244 4.53 22.07 -9.91
CA GLU A 244 5.52 21.37 -10.76
C GLU A 244 6.93 21.97 -10.63
N ARG A 245 7.03 23.31 -10.64
CA ARG A 245 8.32 23.99 -10.41
C ARG A 245 8.90 23.67 -9.04
N ARG A 246 8.07 23.50 -8.01
CA ARG A 246 8.50 23.10 -6.67
C ARG A 246 9.01 21.66 -6.66
N GLU A 247 8.25 20.74 -7.23
CA GLU A 247 8.62 19.32 -7.32
C GLU A 247 9.92 19.11 -8.09
N ILE A 248 10.13 19.82 -9.21
CA ILE A 248 11.39 19.76 -9.97
C ILE A 248 12.56 20.25 -9.10
N ARG A 249 12.36 21.31 -8.32
CA ARG A 249 13.39 21.82 -7.39
C ARG A 249 13.71 20.82 -6.30
N GLU A 250 12.69 20.23 -5.69
CA GLU A 250 12.84 19.21 -4.65
C GLU A 250 13.50 17.93 -5.17
N ALA A 251 13.12 17.45 -6.36
CA ALA A 251 13.76 16.31 -7.01
C ALA A 251 15.26 16.55 -7.25
N ARG A 252 15.64 17.77 -7.66
CA ARG A 252 17.05 18.17 -7.81
C ARG A 252 17.79 18.20 -6.47
N LEU A 253 17.16 18.66 -5.40
CA LEU A 253 17.73 18.66 -4.05
C LEU A 253 17.91 17.23 -3.53
N ASN A 254 16.89 16.38 -3.68
CA ASN A 254 16.94 15.00 -3.23
C ASN A 254 18.06 14.21 -3.94
N ARG A 255 18.23 14.41 -5.26
CA ARG A 255 19.37 13.81 -6.01
C ARG A 255 20.74 14.23 -5.46
N ARG A 256 20.89 15.45 -4.95
CA ARG A 256 22.13 15.92 -4.33
C ARG A 256 22.34 15.32 -2.93
N ASN A 257 21.25 15.07 -2.20
CA ASN A 257 21.29 14.53 -0.84
C ASN A 257 21.42 12.99 -0.78
N ARG A 258 21.05 12.26 -1.85
CA ARG A 258 21.22 10.79 -1.95
C ARG A 258 22.66 10.29 -1.87
N GLY A 259 23.66 11.17 -1.89
CA GLY A 259 25.06 10.82 -1.63
C GLY A 259 25.48 10.81 -0.16
N ARG A 260 24.55 10.91 0.81
CA ARG A 260 24.86 11.08 2.24
C ARG A 260 24.18 10.12 3.24
N SER A 261 23.42 9.12 2.80
CA SER A 261 22.87 8.11 3.73
C SER A 261 22.89 6.71 3.11
N ASP A 262 23.87 5.93 3.53
CA ASP A 262 23.91 4.47 3.42
C ASP A 262 22.95 3.82 4.44
N PHE A 263 22.48 2.62 4.12
CA PHE A 263 21.74 1.68 4.98
C PHE A 263 20.31 2.07 5.42
N ASP A 264 19.36 1.95 4.50
CA ASP A 264 18.05 1.37 4.86
C ASP A 264 17.51 0.55 3.69
N ALA A 265 17.40 -0.76 3.89
CA ALA A 265 16.93 -1.72 2.90
C ALA A 265 15.40 -1.80 2.96
N SER A 266 14.73 -0.71 2.58
CA SER A 266 13.31 -0.74 2.22
C SER A 266 13.19 -0.94 0.70
N PRO A 267 12.28 -1.80 0.21
CA PRO A 267 12.08 -1.97 -1.21
C PRO A 267 11.71 -0.61 -1.83
N ARG A 268 12.39 -0.27 -2.92
CA ARG A 268 12.59 1.11 -3.45
C ARG A 268 11.32 1.77 -4.02
N PHE A 269 10.13 1.24 -3.73
CA PHE A 269 8.84 1.68 -4.26
C PHE A 269 8.37 3.02 -3.70
N LEU A 270 8.88 3.49 -2.56
CA LEU A 270 8.35 4.67 -1.87
C LEU A 270 8.99 6.03 -2.24
N ALA A 271 9.91 6.13 -3.22
CA ALA A 271 10.67 7.37 -3.42
C ALA A 271 10.81 7.88 -4.87
N ALA A 272 10.02 7.35 -5.81
CA ALA A 272 10.08 7.76 -7.21
C ALA A 272 8.70 8.14 -7.77
N GLY A 273 8.30 9.38 -7.48
CA GLY A 273 8.09 10.30 -8.60
C GLY A 273 6.68 10.45 -9.18
N LEU A 274 5.67 10.73 -8.36
CA LEU A 274 4.60 11.67 -8.73
C LEU A 274 4.22 12.48 -7.50
N GLY A 275 4.63 13.76 -7.47
CA GLY A 275 4.24 14.68 -6.41
C GLY A 275 4.93 14.45 -5.07
N GLY A 276 5.47 15.50 -4.48
CA GLY A 276 5.97 15.45 -3.11
C GLY A 276 4.83 15.13 -2.15
N THR A 277 4.73 13.87 -1.73
CA THR A 277 3.92 13.48 -0.58
C THR A 277 4.88 12.86 0.43
N ASP A 278 5.44 13.70 1.30
CA ASP A 278 5.88 13.21 2.61
C ASP A 278 4.68 12.48 3.21
N SER A 279 4.78 11.16 3.34
CA SER A 279 3.71 10.31 3.81
C SER A 279 3.08 10.90 5.07
N ILE A 280 1.75 11.11 5.04
CA ILE A 280 0.97 11.53 6.21
C ILE A 280 1.13 10.53 7.38
N ALA A 281 1.58 9.29 7.11
CA ALA A 281 1.99 8.35 8.16
C ALA A 281 3.10 8.91 9.07
N ALA A 282 4.02 9.73 8.53
CA ALA A 282 5.05 10.41 9.32
C ALA A 282 4.48 11.55 10.21
N ARG A 283 3.31 12.12 9.86
CA ARG A 283 2.63 13.14 10.70
C ARG A 283 1.76 12.50 11.79
N MET A 284 1.21 11.31 11.55
CA MET A 284 0.39 10.59 12.54
C MET A 284 1.22 9.97 13.69
N ALA A 285 2.51 9.69 13.47
CA ALA A 285 3.43 9.25 14.53
C ALA A 285 3.68 10.33 15.63
N GLY A 286 3.25 11.58 15.41
CA GLY A 286 3.41 12.68 16.35
C GLY A 286 2.26 12.89 17.35
N LEU A 287 1.13 12.19 17.21
CA LEU A 287 0.01 12.31 18.15
C LEU A 287 0.19 11.29 19.29
N ARG A 288 1.07 11.61 20.25
CA ARG A 288 1.04 10.95 21.56
C ARG A 288 -0.31 11.25 22.22
N ARG A 289 -1.02 10.20 22.66
CA ARG A 289 -2.21 10.32 23.52
C ARG A 289 -1.86 11.17 24.75
N PRO A 290 -2.70 12.12 25.18
CA PRO A 290 -2.61 12.66 26.52
C PRO A 290 -2.96 11.54 27.51
N THR A 291 -2.04 11.24 28.42
CA THR A 291 -2.33 10.38 29.58
C THR A 291 -3.28 11.11 30.54
N PRO A 292 -4.32 10.46 31.07
CA PRO A 292 -5.15 11.09 32.09
C PRO A 292 -4.36 11.13 33.39
N GLY A 293 -3.83 12.30 33.77
CA GLY A 293 -3.05 12.43 35.00
C GLY A 293 -2.45 13.78 35.34
N ASP A 294 -2.20 14.67 34.38
CA ASP A 294 -1.59 15.97 34.69
C ASP A 294 -2.66 16.98 35.09
N SER A 295 -2.90 17.05 36.40
CA SER A 295 -3.63 18.14 37.05
C SER A 295 -2.70 19.34 37.12
N ASP A 296 -2.99 20.40 36.37
CA ASP A 296 -2.36 21.71 36.52
C ASP A 296 -2.64 22.29 37.92
N PRO A 297 -1.61 22.77 38.66
CA PRO A 297 -1.82 23.72 39.74
C PRO A 297 -1.31 25.11 39.35
N ASP A 298 -2.25 26.05 39.37
CA ASP A 298 -2.12 27.43 39.84
C ASP A 298 -1.05 28.36 39.21
N GLU A 299 -1.57 29.33 38.44
CA GLU A 299 -0.98 30.67 38.33
C GLU A 299 -0.83 31.33 39.72
N PRO A 300 0.20 32.18 39.93
CA PRO A 300 -0.16 33.59 40.08
C PRO A 300 0.83 34.60 39.48
N SER A 301 0.23 35.59 38.81
CA SER A 301 0.50 37.04 38.77
C SER A 301 1.86 37.64 39.21
N SER A 302 2.42 38.39 38.24
CA SER A 302 2.93 39.78 38.35
C SER A 302 4.39 40.09 38.77
N SER A 303 5.00 40.92 37.91
CA SER A 303 5.92 42.02 38.21
C SER A 303 7.43 41.69 38.39
N ARG A 304 8.28 42.12 37.45
CA ARG A 304 9.01 43.40 37.47
C ARG A 304 10.14 43.43 36.44
N ARG A 305 10.18 44.55 35.71
CA ARG A 305 11.30 45.06 34.91
C ARG A 305 12.60 45.08 35.70
N SER A 306 13.72 44.78 35.02
CA SER A 306 14.97 45.53 35.21
C SER A 306 15.86 45.46 33.97
N ARG A 307 16.02 46.64 33.36
CA ARG A 307 17.03 46.96 32.34
C ARG A 307 18.43 46.84 32.97
N LYS A 308 19.38 46.20 32.27
CA LYS A 308 20.81 46.36 32.56
C LYS A 308 21.46 47.19 31.45
N ARG A 309 21.94 48.37 31.85
CA ARG A 309 22.73 49.31 31.05
C ARG A 309 24.14 48.75 30.82
N ARG A 310 24.66 49.10 29.65
CA ARG A 310 26.08 49.05 29.26
C ARG A 310 26.98 49.74 30.28
N HIS A 311 28.15 49.16 30.49
CA HIS A 311 29.43 49.87 30.50
C HIS A 311 30.41 49.08 29.64
#